data_AF-A0A257J2L4-F1
#
_entry.id   AF-A0A257J2L4-F1
#
_cell.length_a   1.000
_cell.length_b   1.000
_cell.length_c   1.000
_cell.angle_alpha   90.00
_cell.angle_beta   90.00
_cell.angle_gamma   90.00
#
_symmetry.space_group_name_H-M   'P 1'
#
loop_
_entity.id
_entity.type
_entity.pdbx_description
1 polymer ?
#
loop_
_entity_poly.entity_id
_entity_poly.type
_entity_poly.pdbx_seq_one_letter_code
_entity_poly.pdbx_strand_id
1 'polypeptide(L)'
;MFPPGAAPALREVPVTLTDRIDTLVTPTFRAFLTADRAVRVAISQGNGDAANVARSAAMLAARQASAEMHRLTDAVHFERPVWLPEGLLTAAAVRWWVQEHYCRRLRSNALSTDLDLLDDIENALKHIELNPRKDPRRVVSEKAVLASETGYGGGEFCEGVYDGAEQMIVTLTDGTKRPLSAILQNCLDAWTLAAGRTLPPIEQ
;
A
#
# COMPACT_ATOMS: atom_id res chain seq x y z
N MET A 1 -0.71 54.69 -22.58
CA MET A 1 -0.84 53.49 -23.42
C MET A 1 0.01 52.40 -22.78
N PHE A 2 -0.61 51.55 -21.94
CA PHE A 2 0.05 50.42 -21.27
C PHE A 2 -0.15 49.15 -22.11
N PRO A 3 0.84 48.24 -22.19
CA PRO A 3 0.68 47.01 -22.96
C PRO A 3 -0.40 46.12 -22.31
N PRO A 4 -1.16 45.35 -23.11
CA PRO A 4 -2.17 44.44 -22.61
C PRO A 4 -1.51 43.39 -21.72
N GLY A 5 -1.95 43.34 -20.47
CA GLY A 5 -1.44 42.41 -19.46
C GLY A 5 -1.66 40.96 -19.89
N ALA A 6 -0.57 40.19 -19.91
CA ALA A 6 -0.66 38.74 -19.96
C ALA A 6 -1.46 38.27 -18.74
N ALA A 7 -2.51 37.48 -18.97
CA ALA A 7 -3.22 36.81 -17.90
C ALA A 7 -2.20 35.97 -17.10
N PRO A 8 -2.21 36.03 -15.75
CA PRO A 8 -1.36 35.15 -14.96
C PRO A 8 -1.70 33.72 -15.36
N ALA A 9 -0.68 32.96 -15.77
CA ALA A 9 -0.84 31.53 -16.03
C ALA A 9 -1.50 30.92 -14.79
N LEU A 10 -2.63 30.24 -14.99
CA LEU A 10 -3.25 29.42 -13.97
C LEU A 10 -2.21 28.38 -13.57
N ARG A 11 -1.46 28.65 -12.48
CA ARG A 11 -0.73 27.61 -11.78
C ARG A 11 -1.80 26.64 -11.32
N GLU A 12 -1.82 25.46 -11.91
CA GLU A 12 -2.62 24.35 -11.43
C GLU A 12 -2.45 24.28 -9.92
N VAL A 13 -3.56 24.35 -9.19
CA VAL A 13 -3.57 24.23 -7.74
C VAL A 13 -2.94 22.87 -7.47
N PRO A 14 -1.80 22.79 -6.75
CA PRO A 14 -1.21 21.51 -6.42
C PRO A 14 -2.29 20.70 -5.72
N VAL A 15 -2.64 19.55 -6.29
CA VAL A 15 -3.49 18.53 -5.67
C VAL A 15 -2.99 18.41 -4.24
N THR A 16 -3.81 18.78 -3.25
CA THR A 16 -3.34 18.69 -1.88
C THR A 16 -3.02 17.22 -1.60
N LEU A 17 -2.04 16.94 -0.75
CA LEU A 17 -1.72 15.55 -0.40
C LEU A 17 -2.96 14.76 0.04
N THR A 18 -3.88 15.42 0.75
CA THR A 18 -5.19 14.89 1.12
C THR A 18 -6.02 14.53 -0.11
N ASP A 19 -6.07 15.39 -1.12
CA ASP A 19 -6.72 15.08 -2.39
C ASP A 19 -6.05 13.87 -3.06
N ARG A 20 -4.73 13.71 -2.97
CA ARG A 20 -4.04 12.53 -3.53
C ARG A 20 -4.43 11.23 -2.81
N ILE A 21 -4.56 11.28 -1.49
CA ILE A 21 -5.08 10.15 -0.70
C ILE A 21 -6.51 9.81 -1.14
N ASP A 22 -7.37 10.81 -1.35
CA ASP A 22 -8.78 10.60 -1.69
C ASP A 22 -9.02 10.20 -3.14
N THR A 23 -8.22 10.72 -4.07
CA THR A 23 -8.45 10.57 -5.52
C THR A 23 -7.64 9.45 -6.15
N LEU A 24 -6.49 9.06 -5.57
CA LEU A 24 -5.61 8.02 -6.12
C LEU A 24 -5.42 6.85 -5.17
N VAL A 25 -4.96 7.10 -3.95
CA VAL A 25 -4.53 6.02 -3.04
C VAL A 25 -5.72 5.21 -2.53
N THR A 26 -6.75 5.88 -2.00
CA THR A 26 -7.94 5.20 -1.47
C THR A 26 -8.71 4.45 -2.57
N PRO A 27 -8.95 5.02 -3.77
CA PRO A 27 -9.62 4.30 -4.85
C PRO A 27 -8.84 3.09 -5.35
N THR A 28 -7.51 3.18 -5.50
CA THR A 28 -6.69 2.04 -5.95
C THR A 28 -6.64 0.94 -4.91
N PHE A 29 -6.58 1.28 -3.62
CA PHE A 29 -6.69 0.30 -2.54
C PHE A 29 -8.06 -0.39 -2.52
N ARG A 30 -9.16 0.35 -2.66
CA ARG A 30 -10.52 -0.22 -2.76
C ARG A 30 -10.69 -1.12 -3.99
N ALA A 31 -10.09 -0.74 -5.12
CA ALA A 31 -10.08 -1.57 -6.32
C ALA A 31 -9.35 -2.90 -6.07
N PHE A 32 -8.22 -2.86 -5.35
CA PHE A 32 -7.53 -4.07 -4.90
C PHE A 32 -8.40 -4.94 -3.98
N LEU A 33 -9.02 -4.38 -2.93
CA LEU A 33 -9.91 -5.14 -2.04
C LEU A 33 -11.08 -5.79 -2.81
N THR A 34 -11.64 -5.08 -3.79
CA THR A 34 -12.71 -5.60 -4.65
C THR A 34 -12.21 -6.77 -5.50
N ALA A 35 -11.03 -6.65 -6.12
CA ALA A 35 -10.45 -7.70 -6.94
C ALA A 35 -10.06 -8.94 -6.11
N ASP A 36 -9.49 -8.74 -4.92
CA ASP A 36 -9.16 -9.81 -3.97
C ASP A 36 -10.43 -10.53 -3.45
N ARG A 37 -11.54 -9.81 -3.24
CA ARG A 37 -12.85 -10.42 -2.95
C ARG A 37 -13.37 -11.24 -4.12
N ALA A 38 -13.18 -10.79 -5.36
CA ALA A 38 -13.61 -11.51 -6.55
C ALA A 38 -12.90 -12.88 -6.71
N VAL A 39 -11.63 -12.98 -6.30
CA VAL A 39 -10.90 -14.25 -6.25
C VAL A 39 -11.62 -15.25 -5.35
N ARG A 40 -11.98 -14.84 -4.13
CA ARG A 40 -12.69 -15.68 -3.15
C ARG A 40 -14.04 -16.15 -3.68
N VAL A 41 -14.81 -15.26 -4.30
CA VAL A 41 -16.10 -15.58 -4.91
C VAL A 41 -15.93 -16.63 -6.02
N ALA A 42 -14.98 -16.43 -6.94
CA ALA A 42 -14.76 -17.36 -8.04
C ALA A 42 -14.32 -18.77 -7.57
N ILE A 43 -13.47 -18.83 -6.54
CA ILE A 43 -13.05 -20.10 -5.91
C ILE A 43 -14.23 -20.80 -5.23
N SER A 44 -15.05 -20.07 -4.46
CA SER A 44 -16.22 -20.65 -3.78
C SER A 44 -17.27 -21.22 -4.76
N GLN A 45 -17.28 -20.73 -6.00
CA GLN A 45 -18.15 -21.21 -7.08
C GLN A 45 -17.56 -22.42 -7.83
N GLY A 46 -16.34 -22.85 -7.49
CA GLY A 46 -15.66 -23.96 -8.18
C GLY A 46 -15.27 -23.66 -9.63
N ASN A 47 -15.26 -22.38 -10.04
CA ASN A 47 -14.94 -21.98 -11.41
C ASN A 47 -13.45 -21.64 -11.54
N GLY A 48 -12.65 -22.63 -11.93
CA GLY A 48 -11.19 -22.50 -12.05
C GLY A 48 -10.73 -21.41 -13.02
N ASP A 49 -11.39 -21.28 -14.17
CA ASP A 49 -11.05 -20.26 -15.16
C ASP A 49 -11.37 -18.85 -14.64
N ALA A 50 -12.54 -18.67 -14.04
CA ALA A 50 -12.90 -17.40 -13.40
C ALA A 50 -11.95 -17.07 -12.24
N ALA A 51 -11.51 -18.05 -11.46
CA ALA A 51 -10.55 -17.84 -10.38
C ALA A 51 -9.19 -17.38 -10.93
N ASN A 52 -8.71 -17.95 -12.04
CA ASN A 52 -7.45 -17.52 -12.66
C ASN A 52 -7.52 -16.09 -13.22
N VAL A 53 -8.65 -15.73 -13.85
CA VAL A 53 -8.90 -14.36 -14.30
C VAL A 53 -8.95 -13.39 -13.11
N ALA A 54 -9.68 -13.75 -12.04
CA ALA A 54 -9.78 -12.94 -10.83
C ALA A 54 -8.42 -12.75 -10.14
N ARG A 55 -7.58 -13.81 -10.07
CA ARG A 55 -6.22 -13.71 -9.52
C ARG A 55 -5.36 -12.74 -10.31
N SER A 56 -5.40 -12.82 -11.64
CA SER A 56 -4.66 -11.90 -12.51
C SER A 56 -5.12 -10.44 -12.31
N ALA A 57 -6.42 -10.21 -12.17
CA ALA A 57 -6.98 -8.89 -11.87
C ALA A 57 -6.56 -8.38 -10.47
N ALA A 58 -6.59 -9.25 -9.46
CA ALA A 58 -6.12 -8.93 -8.10
C ALA A 58 -4.63 -8.58 -8.08
N MET A 59 -3.79 -9.32 -8.81
CA MET A 59 -2.36 -9.02 -8.97
C MET A 59 -2.13 -7.64 -9.58
N LEU A 60 -2.86 -7.30 -10.64
CA LEU A 60 -2.75 -5.99 -11.28
C LEU A 60 -3.17 -4.86 -10.31
N ALA A 61 -4.31 -5.04 -9.63
CA ALA A 61 -4.81 -4.05 -8.68
C ALA A 61 -3.87 -3.89 -7.48
N ALA A 62 -3.30 -4.97 -6.96
CA ALA A 62 -2.30 -4.98 -5.90
C ALA A 62 -1.04 -4.18 -6.29
N ARG A 63 -0.55 -4.37 -7.51
CA ARG A 63 0.58 -3.60 -8.07
C ARG A 63 0.27 -2.11 -8.11
N GLN A 64 -0.93 -1.76 -8.57
CA GLN A 64 -1.36 -0.37 -8.69
C GLN A 64 -1.50 0.30 -7.32
N ALA A 65 -2.14 -0.38 -6.35
CA ALA A 65 -2.30 0.12 -4.99
C ALA A 65 -0.95 0.31 -4.29
N SER A 66 -0.04 -0.68 -4.41
CA SER A 66 1.30 -0.61 -3.81
C SER A 66 2.11 0.54 -4.41
N ALA A 67 2.05 0.73 -5.73
CA ALA A 67 2.75 1.82 -6.41
C ALA A 67 2.24 3.20 -6.00
N GLU A 68 0.92 3.41 -5.91
CA GLU A 68 0.38 4.71 -5.48
C GLU A 68 0.69 5.01 -4.01
N MET A 69 0.63 4.02 -3.12
CA MET A 69 1.03 4.20 -1.72
C MET A 69 2.54 4.51 -1.60
N HIS A 70 3.39 3.85 -2.39
CA HIS A 70 4.82 4.13 -2.41
C HIS A 70 5.08 5.57 -2.88
N ARG A 71 4.47 5.98 -4.01
CA ARG A 71 4.58 7.34 -4.58
C ARG A 71 4.03 8.43 -3.65
N LEU A 72 3.17 8.09 -2.70
CA LEU A 72 2.71 9.04 -1.69
C LEU A 72 3.87 9.52 -0.81
N THR A 73 4.82 8.63 -0.47
CA THR A 73 6.05 9.00 0.26
C THR A 73 6.83 10.07 -0.50
N ASP A 74 7.00 9.89 -1.81
CA ASP A 74 7.74 10.82 -2.66
C ASP A 74 7.03 12.18 -2.76
N ALA A 75 5.69 12.17 -2.90
CA ALA A 75 4.91 13.41 -2.89
C ALA A 75 5.01 14.15 -1.56
N VAL A 76 4.87 13.47 -0.42
CA VAL A 76 5.06 14.12 0.89
C VAL A 76 6.46 14.72 1.02
N HIS A 77 7.47 13.96 0.59
CA HIS A 77 8.85 14.42 0.65
C HIS A 77 9.08 15.66 -0.24
N PHE A 78 8.53 15.68 -1.45
CA PHE A 78 8.69 16.77 -2.41
C PHE A 78 7.85 18.00 -2.06
N GLU A 79 6.58 17.82 -1.69
CA GLU A 79 5.62 18.90 -1.43
C GLU A 79 5.81 19.54 -0.05
N ARG A 80 6.44 18.83 0.90
CA ARG A 80 6.77 19.34 2.25
C ARG A 80 5.55 19.96 2.96
N PRO A 81 4.47 19.20 3.21
CA PRO A 81 3.28 19.74 3.84
C PRO A 81 3.59 20.29 5.25
N VAL A 82 2.83 21.29 5.70
CA VAL A 82 3.10 22.03 6.95
C VAL A 82 3.15 21.16 8.21
N TRP A 83 2.48 20.01 8.19
CA TRP A 83 2.49 19.05 9.31
C TRP A 83 3.77 18.19 9.36
N LEU A 84 4.55 18.14 8.28
CA LEU A 84 5.76 17.33 8.19
C LEU A 84 6.89 18.03 8.96
N PRO A 85 7.56 17.34 9.89
CA PRO A 85 8.67 17.95 10.64
C PRO A 85 9.77 18.50 9.73
N GLU A 86 10.31 19.64 10.16
CA GLU A 86 11.52 20.20 9.60
C GLU A 86 12.70 19.25 9.82
N GLY A 87 13.63 19.18 8.86
CA GLY A 87 14.83 18.34 8.96
C GLY A 87 14.71 16.91 8.41
N LEU A 88 13.54 16.46 7.98
CA LEU A 88 13.39 15.16 7.27
C LEU A 88 13.89 15.26 5.82
N LEU A 89 15.20 15.17 5.59
CA LEU A 89 15.84 15.52 4.31
C LEU A 89 15.66 14.49 3.18
N THR A 90 15.12 13.30 3.45
CA THR A 90 14.99 12.23 2.45
C THR A 90 13.61 11.58 2.53
N ALA A 91 13.16 10.98 1.43
CA ALA A 91 11.93 10.18 1.41
C ALA A 91 11.97 9.02 2.43
N ALA A 92 13.15 8.42 2.63
CA ALA A 92 13.35 7.40 3.66
C ALA A 92 13.14 7.95 5.08
N ALA A 93 13.63 9.15 5.37
CA ALA A 93 13.41 9.80 6.68
C ALA A 93 11.93 10.14 6.90
N VAL A 94 11.23 10.59 5.87
CA VAL A 94 9.77 10.81 5.90
C VAL A 94 9.04 9.50 6.22
N ARG A 95 9.34 8.43 5.49
CA ARG A 95 8.73 7.12 5.68
C ARG A 95 8.97 6.58 7.10
N TRP A 96 10.21 6.67 7.58
CA TRP A 96 10.57 6.22 8.92
C TRP A 96 9.80 6.99 10.00
N TRP A 97 9.71 8.32 9.86
CA TRP A 97 8.93 9.15 10.79
C TRP A 97 7.44 8.76 10.80
N VAL A 98 6.82 8.59 9.62
CA VAL A 98 5.42 8.15 9.56
C VAL A 98 5.23 6.76 10.16
N GLN A 99 6.17 5.85 9.91
CA GLN A 99 6.16 4.51 10.46
C GLN A 99 6.19 4.52 11.99
N GLU A 100 7.14 5.23 12.57
CA GLU A 100 7.30 5.32 14.03
C GLU A 100 6.07 5.94 14.70
N HIS A 101 5.57 7.05 14.16
CA HIS A 101 4.55 7.82 14.84
C HIS A 101 3.11 7.37 14.55
N TYR A 102 2.82 6.84 13.37
CA TYR A 102 1.43 6.60 12.93
C TYR A 102 1.16 5.19 12.42
N CYS A 103 2.17 4.43 11.99
CA CYS A 103 1.92 3.08 11.47
C CYS A 103 1.64 2.12 12.63
N ARG A 104 0.41 1.60 12.64
CA ARG A 104 -0.09 0.69 13.66
C ARG A 104 -0.69 -0.53 13.00
N ARG A 105 -0.46 -1.69 13.60
CA ARG A 105 -0.98 -2.97 13.11
C ARG A 105 -2.49 -3.01 13.30
N LEU A 106 -3.25 -2.97 12.21
CA LEU A 106 -4.71 -3.09 12.16
C LEU A 106 -5.42 -2.23 13.21
N ARG A 107 -4.98 -0.97 13.33
CA ARG A 107 -5.50 0.02 14.29
C ARG A 107 -5.39 -0.38 15.76
N SER A 108 -4.54 -1.35 16.09
CA SER A 108 -4.13 -1.65 17.45
C SER A 108 -3.10 -0.63 17.96
N ASN A 109 -2.64 -0.80 19.20
CA ASN A 109 -1.54 -0.02 19.74
C ASN A 109 -0.15 -0.56 19.33
N ALA A 110 -0.09 -1.72 18.67
CA ALA A 110 1.17 -2.31 18.26
C ALA A 110 1.74 -1.56 17.05
N LEU A 111 3.02 -1.18 17.14
CA LEU A 111 3.77 -0.62 16.02
C LEU A 111 3.84 -1.63 14.87
N SER A 112 3.75 -1.11 13.65
CA SER A 112 3.98 -1.91 12.45
C SER A 112 5.13 -1.34 11.62
N THR A 113 5.89 -2.21 10.98
CA THR A 113 6.94 -1.84 10.03
C THR A 113 6.46 -1.91 8.57
N ASP A 114 5.15 -1.74 8.37
CA ASP A 114 4.50 -1.98 7.08
C ASP A 114 4.85 -0.94 6.01
N LEU A 115 5.17 0.30 6.40
CA LEU A 115 5.61 1.31 5.45
C LEU A 115 6.97 1.00 4.85
N ASP A 116 7.89 0.50 5.65
CA ASP A 116 9.18 0.00 5.17
C ASP A 116 8.98 -1.28 4.35
N LEU A 117 8.07 -2.17 4.76
CA LEU A 117 7.76 -3.40 4.03
C LEU A 117 7.13 -3.08 2.65
N LEU A 118 6.34 -2.02 2.55
CA LEU A 118 5.79 -1.54 1.29
C LEU A 118 6.88 -1.17 0.28
N ASP A 119 8.01 -0.62 0.72
CA ASP A 119 9.16 -0.35 -0.15
C ASP A 119 9.79 -1.63 -0.70
N ASP A 120 9.90 -2.67 0.14
CA ASP A 120 10.37 -3.99 -0.27
C ASP A 120 9.40 -4.64 -1.27
N ILE A 121 8.10 -4.57 -0.99
CA ILE A 121 7.03 -5.08 -1.85
C ILE A 121 7.05 -4.39 -3.21
N GLU A 122 7.14 -3.06 -3.24
CA GLU A 122 7.08 -2.30 -4.49
C GLU A 122 8.32 -2.58 -5.37
N ASN A 123 9.51 -2.65 -4.76
CA ASN A 123 10.71 -3.08 -5.47
C ASN A 123 10.59 -4.53 -5.97
N ALA A 124 10.06 -5.44 -5.16
CA ALA A 124 9.85 -6.83 -5.57
C ALA A 124 8.81 -6.96 -6.70
N LEU A 125 7.84 -6.06 -6.80
CA LEU A 125 6.89 -6.03 -7.92
C LEU A 125 7.49 -5.44 -9.19
N LYS A 126 8.47 -4.53 -9.09
CA LYS A 126 9.21 -3.98 -10.25
C LYS A 126 10.17 -4.98 -10.88
N HIS A 127 10.68 -5.92 -10.10
CA HIS A 127 11.77 -6.81 -10.49
C HIS A 127 11.36 -8.29 -10.38
N ILE A 128 11.79 -9.11 -11.34
CA ILE A 128 11.51 -10.56 -11.31
C ILE A 128 12.14 -11.19 -10.06
N GLU A 129 13.40 -10.84 -9.79
CA GLU A 129 14.15 -11.21 -8.59
C GLU A 129 15.01 -10.03 -8.13
N LEU A 130 15.08 -9.82 -6.82
CA LEU A 130 15.99 -8.87 -6.19
C LEU A 130 17.28 -9.59 -5.79
N ASN A 131 18.41 -8.88 -5.84
CA ASN A 131 19.68 -9.44 -5.41
C ASN A 131 19.89 -9.19 -3.90
N PRO A 132 19.67 -10.18 -3.03
CA PRO A 132 19.74 -9.99 -1.58
C PRO A 132 21.15 -9.66 -1.07
N ARG A 133 22.19 -9.90 -1.88
CA ARG A 133 23.58 -9.55 -1.51
C ARG A 133 23.87 -8.06 -1.60
N LYS A 134 23.08 -7.32 -2.39
CA LYS A 134 23.26 -5.87 -2.58
C LYS A 134 22.35 -5.04 -1.69
N ASP A 135 21.21 -5.59 -1.33
CA ASP A 135 20.17 -4.90 -0.55
C ASP A 135 19.42 -5.94 0.30
N PRO A 136 19.66 -6.01 1.62
CA PRO A 136 19.00 -6.97 2.50
C PRO A 136 17.52 -6.59 2.66
N ARG A 137 16.68 -7.15 1.80
CA ARG A 137 15.22 -6.93 1.75
C ARG A 137 14.47 -8.05 2.45
N ARG A 138 13.31 -7.75 3.04
CA ARG A 138 12.42 -8.79 3.61
C ARG A 138 11.61 -9.50 2.53
N VAL A 139 11.50 -8.92 1.33
CA VAL A 139 10.82 -9.52 0.18
C VAL A 139 11.81 -9.52 -0.98
N VAL A 140 12.01 -10.67 -1.62
CA VAL A 140 13.11 -10.87 -2.58
C VAL A 140 12.67 -11.15 -4.02
N SER A 141 11.38 -11.35 -4.27
CA SER A 141 10.87 -11.59 -5.62
C SER A 141 9.40 -11.25 -5.75
N GLU A 142 8.95 -11.02 -6.99
CA GLU A 142 7.54 -10.86 -7.32
C GLU A 142 6.69 -12.05 -6.82
N LYS A 143 7.21 -13.28 -6.97
CA LYS A 143 6.51 -14.50 -6.54
C LYS A 143 6.26 -14.54 -5.03
N ALA A 144 7.13 -13.89 -4.25
CA ALA A 144 6.94 -13.77 -2.81
C ALA A 144 5.80 -12.80 -2.45
N VAL A 145 5.43 -11.87 -3.32
CA VAL A 145 4.33 -10.90 -3.10
C VAL A 145 2.98 -11.40 -3.59
N LEU A 146 2.99 -12.18 -4.68
CA LEU A 146 1.77 -12.51 -5.44
C LEU A 146 1.33 -13.97 -5.25
N ALA A 147 1.69 -14.59 -4.12
CA ALA A 147 1.18 -15.89 -3.76
C ALA A 147 -0.27 -15.76 -3.30
N SER A 148 -1.20 -16.37 -4.03
CA SER A 148 -2.59 -16.48 -3.61
C SER A 148 -2.71 -17.76 -2.79
N GLU A 149 -2.86 -17.62 -1.47
CA GLU A 149 -2.87 -18.73 -0.54
C GLU A 149 -4.05 -18.61 0.43
N THR A 150 -4.49 -19.74 0.96
CA THR A 150 -5.47 -19.77 2.05
C THR A 150 -4.87 -19.08 3.27
N GLY A 151 -5.50 -18.00 3.74
CA GLY A 151 -4.98 -17.18 4.85
C GLY A 151 -4.91 -17.89 6.21
N TYR A 152 -5.32 -19.16 6.31
CA TYR A 152 -5.40 -19.90 7.55
C TYR A 152 -4.01 -20.39 8.01
N GLY A 153 -3.58 -19.95 9.20
CA GLY A 153 -2.39 -20.46 9.90
C GLY A 153 -1.04 -19.94 9.43
N GLY A 154 -0.98 -19.09 8.39
CA GLY A 154 0.29 -18.53 7.88
C GLY A 154 0.68 -17.16 8.45
N GLY A 155 -0.31 -16.34 8.86
CA GLY A 155 -0.09 -14.99 9.38
C GLY A 155 -0.36 -14.84 10.86
N GLU A 156 -0.02 -13.66 11.40
CA GLU A 156 -0.30 -13.34 12.79
C GLU A 156 -1.81 -13.26 13.07
N PHE A 157 -2.18 -13.47 14.33
CA PHE A 157 -3.59 -13.52 14.76
C PHE A 157 -4.36 -12.27 14.31
N CYS A 158 -5.56 -12.48 13.75
CA CYS A 158 -6.48 -11.45 13.21
C CYS A 158 -6.04 -10.71 11.94
N GLU A 159 -4.96 -11.09 11.25
CA GLU A 159 -4.58 -10.40 10.01
C GLU A 159 -5.27 -10.91 8.74
N GLY A 160 -5.72 -12.17 8.73
CA GLY A 160 -6.27 -12.83 7.53
C GLY A 160 -7.80 -12.80 7.43
N VAL A 161 -8.29 -13.11 6.23
CA VAL A 161 -9.72 -13.38 6.00
C VAL A 161 -10.15 -14.61 6.83
N TYR A 162 -11.14 -14.39 7.70
CA TYR A 162 -11.79 -15.47 8.45
C TYR A 162 -12.39 -16.49 7.47
N ASP A 163 -12.39 -17.77 7.85
CA ASP A 163 -12.83 -18.94 7.02
C ASP A 163 -11.75 -19.54 6.09
N GLY A 164 -10.50 -19.09 6.18
CA GLY A 164 -9.38 -19.68 5.43
C GLY A 164 -9.46 -19.46 3.92
N ALA A 165 -10.25 -18.48 3.49
CA ALA A 165 -10.37 -18.10 2.09
C ALA A 165 -9.01 -17.65 1.52
N GLU A 166 -8.85 -17.88 0.21
CA GLU A 166 -7.67 -17.46 -0.52
C GLU A 166 -7.57 -15.93 -0.55
N GLN A 167 -6.38 -15.39 -0.31
CA GLN A 167 -6.10 -13.95 -0.36
C GLN A 167 -4.66 -13.74 -0.84
N MET A 168 -4.34 -12.53 -1.28
CA MET A 168 -2.96 -12.20 -1.63
C MET A 168 -2.05 -12.14 -0.39
N ILE A 169 -0.98 -12.95 -0.41
CA ILE A 169 -0.02 -13.09 0.67
C ILE A 169 1.37 -12.61 0.24
N VAL A 170 2.01 -11.85 1.12
CA VAL A 170 3.44 -11.53 1.07
C VAL A 170 4.19 -12.50 1.97
N THR A 171 5.14 -13.24 1.39
CA THR A 171 6.06 -14.14 2.10
C THR A 171 7.38 -13.41 2.33
N LEU A 172 7.77 -13.29 3.61
CA LEU A 172 9.01 -12.67 4.02
C LEU A 172 10.18 -13.67 3.96
N THR A 173 11.41 -13.16 3.99
CA THR A 173 12.64 -13.98 3.96
C THR A 173 12.79 -14.93 5.12
N ASP A 174 12.15 -14.66 6.26
CA ASP A 174 12.12 -15.54 7.43
C ASP A 174 11.00 -16.59 7.36
N GLY A 175 10.24 -16.62 6.26
CA GLY A 175 9.11 -17.52 6.05
C GLY A 175 7.77 -17.01 6.60
N THR A 176 7.77 -15.87 7.31
CA THR A 176 6.54 -15.23 7.79
C THR A 176 5.64 -14.86 6.60
N LYS A 177 4.35 -15.15 6.70
CA LYS A 177 3.37 -14.81 5.66
C LYS A 177 2.43 -13.75 6.18
N ARG A 178 2.18 -12.70 5.39
CA ARG A 178 1.30 -11.60 5.79
C ARG A 178 0.34 -11.22 4.68
N PRO A 179 -0.94 -10.98 4.99
CA PRO A 179 -1.92 -10.54 4.00
C PRO A 179 -1.56 -9.16 3.45
N LEU A 180 -1.51 -9.04 2.13
CA LEU A 180 -1.18 -7.76 1.47
C LEU A 180 -2.21 -6.68 1.80
N SER A 181 -3.48 -7.06 1.93
CA SER A 181 -4.56 -6.16 2.37
C SER A 181 -4.31 -5.55 3.74
N ALA A 182 -3.83 -6.32 4.72
CA ALA A 182 -3.49 -5.83 6.04
C ALA A 182 -2.31 -4.84 6.00
N ILE A 183 -1.26 -5.17 5.22
CA ILE A 183 -0.09 -4.30 5.04
C ILE A 183 -0.50 -2.96 4.43
N LEU A 184 -1.23 -3.00 3.32
CA LEU A 184 -1.69 -1.79 2.62
C LEU A 184 -2.68 -0.97 3.47
N GLN A 185 -3.57 -1.61 4.23
CA GLN A 185 -4.44 -0.92 5.17
C GLN A 185 -3.64 -0.15 6.24
N ASN A 186 -2.63 -0.79 6.83
CA ASN A 186 -1.79 -0.15 7.85
C ASN A 186 -1.02 1.04 7.27
N CYS A 187 -0.57 0.95 6.02
CA CYS A 187 0.08 2.07 5.31
C CYS A 187 -0.90 3.22 5.06
N LEU A 188 -2.09 2.93 4.54
CA LEU A 188 -3.12 3.94 4.28
C LEU A 188 -3.56 4.64 5.58
N ASP A 189 -3.81 3.88 6.64
CA ASP A 189 -4.20 4.42 7.93
C ASP A 189 -3.08 5.32 8.50
N ALA A 190 -1.81 4.91 8.39
CA ALA A 190 -0.67 5.71 8.84
C ALA A 190 -0.60 7.06 8.12
N TRP A 191 -0.73 7.07 6.80
CA TRP A 191 -0.72 8.31 6.01
C TRP A 191 -1.92 9.20 6.28
N THR A 192 -3.10 8.59 6.49
CA THR A 192 -4.33 9.31 6.81
C THR A 192 -4.19 10.04 8.16
N LEU A 193 -3.68 9.34 9.18
CA LEU A 193 -3.44 9.92 10.50
C LEU A 193 -2.32 10.98 10.47
N ALA A 194 -1.23 10.75 9.74
CA ALA A 194 -0.14 11.71 9.59
C ALA A 194 -0.61 13.02 8.94
N ALA A 195 -1.56 12.94 7.99
CA ALA A 195 -2.21 14.09 7.39
C ALA A 195 -3.25 14.78 8.32
N GLY A 196 -3.37 14.35 9.57
CA GLY A 196 -4.29 14.91 10.56
C GLY A 196 -5.76 14.52 10.36
N ARG A 197 -6.03 13.47 9.57
CA ARG A 197 -7.40 13.00 9.32
C ARG A 197 -7.78 11.89 10.28
N THR A 198 -9.09 11.75 10.50
CA THR A 198 -9.66 10.62 11.22
C THR A 198 -9.76 9.41 10.29
N LEU A 199 -9.55 8.22 10.84
CA LEU A 199 -9.72 6.99 10.09
C LEU A 199 -11.23 6.73 9.85
N PRO A 200 -11.64 6.36 8.63
CA PRO A 200 -12.99 5.86 8.40
C PRO A 200 -13.18 4.55 9.16
N PRO A 201 -14.42 4.10 9.44
CA PRO A 201 -14.66 2.75 9.97
C PRO A 201 -13.95 1.67 9.13
N ILE A 202 -13.53 0.56 9.74
CA ILE A 202 -12.91 -0.55 8.99
C ILE A 202 -13.98 -1.11 8.04
N GLU A 203 -13.75 -1.01 6.73
CA GLU A 203 -14.54 -1.72 5.72
C GLU A 203 -14.08 -3.19 5.73
N GLN A 204 -14.95 -4.11 6.16
CA GLN A 204 -14.72 -5.57 6.13
C GLN A 204 -15.16 -6.17 4.78
#